data_AF-A0A938STT8-F1
#
_entry.id   AF-A0A938STT8-F1
#
_cell.length_a   1.000
_cell.length_b   1.000
_cell.length_c   1.000
_cell.angle_alpha   90.00
_cell.angle_beta   90.00
_cell.angle_gamma   90.00
#
_symmetry.space_group_name_H-M   'P 1'
#
loop_
_entity.id
_entity.type
_entity.pdbx_description
1 polymer ?
#
loop_
_entity_poly.entity_id
_entity_poly.type
_entity_poly.pdbx_seq_one_letter_code
_entity_poly.pdbx_strand_id
1 'polypeptide(L)' 'GAQTNPSGPATGSYRVFRGGSWSSHSDVCRASVRFSTYPGSTGIDVGFRAARTP' A
#
# COMPACT_ATOMS: atom_id res chain seq x y z
N GLY A 1 -3.19 -5.94 22.86
CA GLY A 1 -2.11 -5.03 23.31
C GLY A 1 -1.55 -4.28 22.12
N ALA A 2 -0.78 -3.21 22.34
CA ALA A 2 -0.12 -2.49 21.26
C ALA A 2 0.94 -3.37 20.58
N GLN A 3 1.01 -3.33 19.24
CA GLN A 3 1.99 -4.09 18.46
C GLN A 3 3.15 -3.17 18.03
N THR A 4 4.38 -3.62 18.27
CA THR A 4 5.61 -2.95 17.83
C THR A 4 6.03 -3.47 16.47
N ASN A 5 6.37 -2.58 15.53
CA ASN A 5 6.83 -2.91 14.17
C ASN A 5 5.97 -3.95 13.42
N PRO A 6 4.65 -3.70 13.24
CA PRO A 6 3.79 -4.64 12.54
C PRO A 6 4.19 -4.83 11.08
N SER A 7 4.50 -6.07 10.70
CA SER A 7 4.78 -6.48 9.31
C SER A 7 3.54 -6.98 8.55
N GLY A 8 2.40 -7.10 9.23
CA GLY A 8 1.15 -7.63 8.68
C GLY A 8 1.04 -9.17 8.83
N PRO A 9 0.02 -9.77 8.20
CA PRO A 9 -0.19 -11.22 8.24
C PRO A 9 0.94 -12.01 7.55
N ALA A 10 1.16 -13.26 8.01
CA ALA A 10 2.17 -14.15 7.43
C ALA A 10 1.83 -14.63 6.00
N THR A 11 0.54 -14.70 5.66
CA THR A 11 0.04 -15.14 4.36
C THR A 11 -1.03 -14.18 3.83
N GLY A 12 -1.24 -14.20 2.52
CA GLY A 12 -2.25 -13.40 1.84
C GLY A 12 -1.96 -13.28 0.35
N SER A 13 -3.01 -13.31 -0.47
CA SER A 13 -2.89 -13.23 -1.93
C SER A 13 -2.70 -11.79 -2.43
N TYR A 14 -3.03 -10.79 -1.61
CA TYR A 14 -3.01 -9.38 -1.98
C TYR A 14 -1.93 -8.61 -1.21
N ARG A 15 -1.34 -7.59 -1.84
CA ARG A 15 -0.37 -6.67 -1.24
C ARG A 15 -0.98 -5.28 -1.10
N VAL A 16 -0.64 -4.60 -0.01
CA VAL A 16 -1.13 -3.25 0.29
C VAL A 16 -0.34 -2.22 -0.51
N PHE A 17 -1.05 -1.25 -1.09
CA PHE A 17 -0.48 0.01 -1.56
C PHE A 17 -1.30 1.18 -1.00
N ARG A 18 -0.73 2.38 -1.01
CA ARG A 18 -1.34 3.59 -0.41
C ARG A 18 -1.00 4.84 -1.23
N GLY A 19 -1.74 5.91 -0.96
CA GLY A 19 -1.44 7.25 -1.48
C GLY A 19 -2.27 7.67 -2.69
N GLY A 20 -3.06 6.75 -3.27
CA GLY A 20 -3.77 7.02 -4.52
C GLY A 20 -2.81 7.24 -5.68
N SER A 21 -3.29 7.93 -6.71
CA SER A 21 -2.58 8.21 -7.95
C SER A 21 -2.95 9.57 -8.53
N TRP A 22 -2.35 9.96 -9.66
CA TRP A 22 -2.66 11.21 -10.35
C TRP A 22 -4.11 11.28 -10.88
N SER A 23 -4.73 10.14 -11.18
CA SER A 23 -6.12 10.03 -11.65
C SER A 23 -7.13 9.84 -10.52
N SER A 24 -6.64 9.75 -9.27
CA SER A 24 -7.46 9.47 -8.11
C SER A 24 -8.21 10.70 -7.60
N HIS A 25 -9.41 10.49 -7.09
CA HIS A 25 -10.15 11.52 -6.35
C HIS A 25 -9.42 11.89 -5.04
N SER A 26 -9.60 13.13 -4.57
CA SER A 26 -8.86 13.64 -3.39
C SER A 26 -9.10 12.85 -2.10
N ASP A 27 -10.26 12.21 -1.98
CA ASP A 27 -10.69 11.44 -0.81
C ASP A 27 -9.90 10.13 -0.63
N VAL A 28 -9.46 9.52 -1.73
CA VAL A 28 -8.66 8.29 -1.72
C VAL A 28 -7.16 8.53 -1.54
N CYS A 29 -6.68 9.76 -1.73
CA CYS A 29 -5.29 10.15 -1.50
C CYS A 29 -4.96 10.39 -0.02
N ARG A 30 -5.93 10.23 0.89
CA ARG A 30 -5.72 10.38 2.33
C ARG A 30 -4.77 9.31 2.87
N ALA A 31 -3.91 9.70 3.82
CA ALA A 31 -2.90 8.81 4.41
C ALA A 31 -3.47 7.57 5.11
N SER A 32 -4.72 7.63 5.59
CA SER A 32 -5.40 6.51 6.24
C SER A 32 -5.95 5.47 5.27
N VAL A 33 -6.14 5.81 3.99
CA VAL A 33 -6.71 4.92 2.99
C VAL A 33 -5.70 3.84 2.62
N ARG A 34 -6.21 2.60 2.48
CA ARG A 34 -5.42 1.42 2.16
C ARG A 34 -6.10 0.68 1.03
N PHE A 35 -5.36 0.45 -0.04
CA PHE A 35 -5.78 -0.39 -1.15
C PHE A 35 -5.02 -1.71 -1.12
N SER A 36 -5.53 -2.69 -1.85
CA SER A 36 -4.84 -3.95 -2.06
C SER A 36 -5.00 -4.43 -3.50
N THR A 37 -3.98 -5.10 -4.00
CA THR A 37 -3.99 -5.70 -5.35
C THR A 37 -3.15 -6.97 -5.38
N TYR A 38 -3.30 -7.80 -6.40
CA TYR A 38 -2.43 -8.95 -6.59
C TYR A 38 -0.99 -8.47 -6.88
N PRO A 39 0.04 -9.15 -6.36
CA PRO A 39 1.44 -8.74 -6.57
C PRO A 39 1.88 -8.67 -8.03
N GLY A 40 1.25 -9.44 -8.92
CA GLY A 40 1.52 -9.44 -10.36
C GLY A 40 0.71 -8.41 -11.17
N SER A 41 -0.23 -7.71 -10.54
CA SER A 41 -1.00 -6.66 -11.20
C SER A 41 -0.14 -5.43 -11.40
N THR A 42 -0.22 -4.86 -12.60
CA THR A 42 0.50 -3.64 -12.98
C THR A 42 -0.49 -2.59 -13.49
N GLY A 43 -0.12 -1.32 -13.35
CA GLY A 43 -0.93 -0.18 -13.79
C GLY A 43 -0.06 1.06 -13.87
N ILE A 44 -0.39 1.97 -14.80
CA ILE A 44 0.34 3.24 -15.00
C ILE A 44 0.19 4.19 -13.80
N ASP A 45 -0.72 3.88 -12.89
CA ASP A 45 -1.10 4.64 -11.72
C ASP A 45 -0.64 3.97 -10.40
N VAL A 46 0.08 2.85 -10.49
CA VAL A 46 0.60 2.10 -9.34
C VAL A 46 2.13 2.05 -9.39
N GLY A 47 2.77 2.36 -8.26
CA GLY A 47 4.21 2.28 -8.08
C GLY A 47 4.60 1.99 -6.64
N PHE A 48 5.89 2.14 -6.32
CA PHE A 48 6.39 1.95 -4.95
C PHE A 48 7.49 2.97 -4.60
N ARG A 49 7.69 3.16 -3.30
CA ARG A 49 8.82 3.91 -2.74
C ARG A 49 9.66 2.97 -1.91
N ALA A 50 10.96 2.90 -2.20
CA ALA A 50 11.89 2.08 -1.43
C ALA A 50 12.09 2.65 -0.01
N ALA A 51 12.34 1.75 0.93
CA ALA A 51 12.77 2.06 2.29
C ALA A 51 14.01 1.22 2.60
N ARG A 52 14.90 1.75 3.43
CA ARG A 52 16.07 1.02 3.94
C ARG A 52 16.12 1.14 5.46
N THR A 53 16.66 0.13 6.13
CA THR A 53 17.14 0.29 7.50
C THR A 53 18.37 1.22 7.50
N PRO A 54 18.59 2.03 8.56
CA PRO A 54 19.77 2.86 8.69
C PRO A 54 21.08 2.10 8.46
#